data_AF-A0A5S5BYL1-F1
#
_entry.id   AF-A0A5S5BYL1-F1
#
_cell.length_a   1.000
_cell.length_b   1.000
_cell.length_c   1.000
_cell.angle_alpha   90.00
_cell.angle_beta   90.00
_cell.angle_gamma   90.00
#
_symmetry.space_group_name_H-M   'P 1'
#
loop_
_entity.id
_entity.type
_entity.pdbx_description
1 polymer ?
#
loop_
_entity_poly.entity_id
_entity_poly.type
_entity_poly.pdbx_seq_one_letter_code
_entity_poly.pdbx_strand_id
1 'polypeptide(L)' 'MKNSLTSVKGLKILDKATQSVLKGGVQQANRCPRGCYDHYFLDVDGSRCAVPNNNGGVCYGTVQNDQCCM' A
#
# COMPACT_ATOMS: atom_id res chain seq x y z
N MET A 1 -36.16 -3.36 8.60
CA MET A 1 -36.15 -3.17 7.15
C MET A 1 -34.79 -2.61 6.76
N LYS A 2 -33.97 -3.35 6.00
CA LYS A 2 -32.64 -2.89 5.57
C LYS A 2 -32.85 -1.94 4.39
N ASN A 3 -32.65 -0.65 4.59
CA ASN A 3 -32.75 0.35 3.53
C ASN A 3 -31.61 0.10 2.53
N SER A 4 -31.96 -0.53 1.41
CA SER A 4 -31.02 -0.85 0.34
C SER A 4 -30.76 0.43 -0.45
N LEU A 5 -29.52 0.94 -0.39
CA LEU A 5 -28.99 2.12 -1.12
C LEU A 5 -28.93 1.91 -2.66
N THR A 6 -29.74 1.00 -3.20
CA THR A 6 -29.57 0.39 -4.54
C THR A 6 -30.13 1.22 -5.70
N SER A 7 -30.45 2.51 -5.51
CA SER A 7 -31.06 3.31 -6.60
C SER A 7 -30.47 4.71 -6.78
N VAL A 8 -29.14 4.84 -6.70
CA VAL A 8 -28.45 6.02 -7.25
C VAL A 8 -27.86 5.63 -8.60
N LYS A 9 -28.36 6.23 -9.68
CA LYS A 9 -27.81 6.05 -11.03
C LYS A 9 -26.37 6.57 -11.05
N GLY A 10 -25.41 5.74 -11.46
CA GLY A 10 -23.99 6.08 -11.47
C GLY A 10 -23.19 5.57 -10.26
N LEU A 11 -23.84 4.87 -9.33
CA LEU A 11 -23.17 4.25 -8.19
C LEU A 11 -22.37 3.03 -8.68
N LYS A 12 -21.10 3.24 -9.04
CA LYS A 12 -20.16 2.17 -9.37
C LYS A 12 -19.70 1.53 -8.07
N ILE A 13 -20.16 0.31 -7.81
CA ILE A 13 -19.61 -0.50 -6.73
C ILE A 13 -18.16 -0.78 -7.08
N LEU A 14 -17.24 -0.25 -6.27
CA LEU A 14 -15.81 -0.53 -6.40
C LEU A 14 -15.59 -2.04 -6.29
N ASP A 15 -14.61 -2.59 -7.01
CA ASP A 15 -14.24 -3.98 -6.83
C ASP A 15 -13.73 -4.23 -5.40
N LYS A 16 -13.81 -5.48 -4.94
CA LYS A 16 -13.46 -5.83 -3.56
C LYS A 16 -12.00 -5.53 -3.21
N ALA A 17 -11.08 -5.58 -4.18
CA ALA A 17 -9.67 -5.26 -3.94
C ALA A 17 -9.53 -3.77 -3.67
N THR A 18 -10.11 -2.91 -4.51
CA THR A 18 -10.12 -1.46 -4.30
C THR A 18 -10.80 -1.09 -2.97
N GLN A 19 -11.92 -1.72 -2.63
CA GLN A 19 -12.57 -1.51 -1.33
C GLN A 19 -11.69 -1.91 -0.14
N SER A 20 -10.92 -3.00 -0.25
CA SER A 20 -10.00 -3.45 0.79
C SER A 20 -8.89 -2.44 1.02
N VAL A 21 -8.34 -1.86 -0.05
CA VAL A 21 -7.29 -0.84 0.01
C VAL A 21 -7.79 0.41 0.74
N LEU A 22 -8.96 0.91 0.34
CA LEU A 22 -9.56 2.09 0.96
C LEU A 22 -9.92 1.87 2.43
N LYS A 23 -10.19 0.62 2.84
CA LYS A 23 -10.47 0.25 4.23
C LYS A 23 -9.21 0.01 5.08
N GLY A 24 -8.03 0.41 4.60
CA GLY A 24 -6.76 0.22 5.29
C GLY A 24 -6.19 -1.20 5.17
N GLY A 25 -6.79 -2.04 4.32
CA GLY A 25 -6.14 -3.28 3.89
C GLY A 25 -4.94 -2.94 3.03
N VAL A 26 -3.80 -3.58 3.29
CA VAL A 26 -2.60 -3.42 2.49
C VAL A 26 -2.96 -3.75 1.04
N GLN A 27 -2.79 -2.80 0.10
CA GLN A 27 -2.74 -3.14 -1.33
C GLN A 27 -1.82 -4.34 -1.42
N GLN A 28 -2.28 -5.47 -1.97
CA GLN A 28 -1.42 -6.65 -2.09
C GLN A 28 -0.08 -6.18 -2.64
N ALA A 29 0.92 -6.12 -1.76
CA ALA A 29 2.28 -5.70 -2.06
C ALA A 29 2.98 -6.82 -2.87
N ASN A 30 2.24 -7.50 -3.75
CA ASN A 30 2.70 -8.54 -4.64
C ASN A 30 3.64 -8.01 -5.73
N ARG A 31 4.06 -6.75 -5.65
CA ARG A 31 5.08 -6.14 -6.53
C ARG A 31 6.26 -5.57 -5.77
N CYS A 32 6.28 -5.68 -4.44
CA CYS A 32 7.43 -5.25 -3.65
C CYS A 32 8.39 -6.42 -3.54
N PRO A 33 9.58 -6.33 -4.15
CA PRO A 33 10.56 -7.40 -4.06
C PRO A 33 11.01 -7.53 -2.60
N ARG A 34 10.94 -8.74 -2.04
CA ARG A 34 11.42 -9.02 -0.67
C ARG A 34 12.93 -8.84 -0.60
N GLY A 35 13.43 -8.31 0.51
CA GLY A 35 14.86 -8.10 0.73
C GLY A 35 15.14 -6.77 1.41
N CYS A 36 16.43 -6.48 1.57
CA CYS A 36 16.94 -5.25 2.15
C CYS A 36 17.65 -4.43 1.07
N TYR A 37 17.43 -3.12 1.04
CA TYR A 37 17.87 -2.22 -0.02
C TYR A 37 18.66 -1.05 0.57
N ASP A 38 19.76 -0.69 -0.08
CA ASP A 38 20.66 0.38 0.36
C ASP A 38 20.17 1.78 -0.03
N HIS A 39 19.29 1.87 -1.02
CA HIS A 39 18.75 3.14 -1.51
C HIS A 39 17.25 3.23 -1.23
N TYR A 40 16.90 4.11 -0.30
CA TYR A 40 15.53 4.30 0.16
C TYR A 40 15.32 5.72 0.69
N PHE A 41 14.06 6.12 0.76
CA PHE A 41 13.63 7.32 1.47
C PHE A 41 13.34 6.96 2.92
N LEU A 42 13.71 7.82 3.86
CA LEU A 42 13.44 7.67 5.29
C LEU A 42 12.24 8.51 5.72
N ASP A 43 11.48 7.95 6.67
CA ASP A 43 10.51 8.70 7.47
C ASP A 43 11.23 9.64 8.47
N VAL A 44 10.51 10.61 9.03
CA VAL A 44 11.02 11.59 10.00
C VAL A 44 11.61 10.94 11.25
N ASP A 45 11.05 9.79 11.66
CA ASP A 45 11.50 9.04 12.83
C ASP A 45 12.69 8.11 12.53
N GLY A 46 13.12 8.01 11.26
CA GLY A 46 14.25 7.19 10.84
C GLY A 46 14.05 5.67 10.92
N SER A 47 12.89 5.19 11.41
CA SER A 47 12.61 3.76 11.62
C SER A 47 11.89 3.08 10.46
N ARG A 48 11.27 3.89 9.59
CA ARG A 48 10.50 3.45 8.42
C ARG A 48 11.12 3.96 7.15
N CYS A 49 10.93 3.20 6.09
CA CYS A 49 11.54 3.51 4.81
C CYS A 49 10.60 3.21 3.64
N ALA A 50 10.91 3.84 2.51
CA ALA A 50 10.20 3.70 1.26
C ALA A 50 11.18 3.48 0.09
N VAL A 51 10.95 2.42 -0.69
CA VAL A 51 11.73 2.07 -1.89
C VAL A 51 10.84 2.24 -3.13
N PRO A 52 11.20 3.10 -4.09
CA PRO A 52 10.48 3.19 -5.36
C PRO A 52 10.66 1.90 -6.17
N ASN A 53 9.61 1.44 -6.84
CA ASN A 53 9.68 0.27 -7.72
C ASN A 53 9.62 0.69 -9.20
N ASN A 54 10.10 -0.19 -10.09
CA ASN A 54 10.18 0.05 -11.53
C ASN A 54 8.81 0.18 -12.23
N ASN A 55 7.71 -0.04 -11.51
CA ASN A 55 6.35 0.12 -12.01
C ASN A 55 5.72 1.46 -11.59
N GLY A 56 6.51 2.39 -11.06
CA GLY A 56 6.04 3.70 -10.57
C GLY A 56 5.29 3.64 -9.24
N GLY A 57 5.37 2.52 -8.52
CA GLY A 57 4.85 2.37 -7.16
C GLY A 57 5.94 2.61 -6.12
N VAL A 58 5.52 2.65 -4.85
CA VAL A 58 6.41 2.74 -3.69
C VAL A 58 6.14 1.56 -2.78
N CYS A 59 7.21 0.96 -2.29
CA CYS A 59 7.18 -0.13 -1.34
C CYS A 59 7.67 0.36 0.02
N TYR A 60 7.00 -0.05 1.09
CA TYR A 60 7.27 0.44 2.44
C TYR A 60 7.84 -0.69 3.30
N GLY A 61 8.81 -0.34 4.14
CA GLY A 61 9.50 -1.29 5.02
C GLY A 61 10.01 -0.64 6.29
N THR A 62 10.90 -1.34 6.99
CA THR A 62 11.59 -0.86 8.19
C THR A 62 13.10 -0.81 7.99
N VAL A 63 13.76 0.11 8.67
CA VAL A 63 15.22 0.22 8.63
C VAL A 63 15.84 -0.80 9.59
N GLN A 64 16.71 -1.66 9.08
CA GLN A 64 17.45 -2.66 9.84
C GLN A 64 18.89 -2.67 9.33
N ASN A 65 19.87 -2.50 10.23
CA ASN A 65 21.30 -2.42 9.88
C ASN A 65 21.58 -1.43 8.74
N ASP A 66 21.02 -0.22 8.83
CA ASP A 66 21.10 0.84 7.81
C ASP A 66 20.51 0.50 6.42
N GLN A 67 19.73 -0.58 6.30
CA GLN A 67 19.05 -0.97 5.07
C GLN A 67 17.53 -0.95 5.22
N CYS A 68 16.81 -0.65 4.14
CA CYS A 68 15.34 -0.74 4.12
C CYS A 68 14.90 -2.16 3.80
N CYS A 69 14.29 -2.86 4.76
CA CYS A 69 13.84 -4.24 4.61
C CYS A 69 12.31 -4.33 4.51
N MET A 70 11.84 -5.14 3.56
CA MET A 70 10.42 -5.36 3.22
C MET A 70 10.03 -6.82 3.31
#